data_AF-A0A812PM67-F1
#
_entry.id   AF-A0A812PM67-F1
#
_cell.length_a   1.000
_cell.length_b   1.000
_cell.length_c   1.000
_cell.angle_alpha   90.00
_cell.angle_beta   90.00
_cell.angle_gamma   90.00
#
_symmetry.space_group_name_H-M   'P 1'
#
loop_
_entity.id
_entity.type
_entity.pdbx_description
1 polymer ?
#
loop_
_entity_poly.entity_id
_entity_poly.type
_entity_poly.pdbx_seq_one_letter_code
_entity_poly.pdbx_strand_id
1 'polypeptide(L)'
;MNNFQKCRGRDLELTDLTTETFVLSEKVHEALHKVKHELQHGSGAVLLRFGPDWIHQLGEEDCRRCFFGLCAHLGRAVAQSTDLGELCARVEDARSLEVLAATHTKRRGYRNAKDQFLHVDSSIPAARGEGICDVLAMICVRPAAEGGVSKLASAAEIYARLQEKPSLLKLVERGFKYDAKSVEYHPSWRRLPPSDAKERPMAYKDANGRPCIQYAKNMVETIMAVYRGTEEEDQVRSALAELEEVCSDPSVVQHWDLTTGEAYLVDNYRWLHARTAFTDDPQSPRLFFRLWLQVENFNSREDPAERPRGEKAALQSFSVAAATGLQLALWHLEDIISANAGLAAAGSWRLATAVFHDLGRQSLQPTTITFNTAVLRCEEANTWQKALDILLLLLRAAEPSVASANAAAGVWGRQSWQKAFGVLSPDALGEALQYDVITYNVITSAAARQGCWAEAAVCMPEMRRRLIQPDIISLNAQVDACAKGTAWSAALSALPARPAPAAFNAALSAASNGGQWCLALAFLARRPFADVVAFNAAALGAPWALATALLRSASSRSLGLTTISINSSSSASA
;
A
#
# COMPACT_ATOMS: atom_id res chain seq x y z
N MET A 1 21.76 -12.49 14.61
CA MET A 1 21.70 -13.88 14.10
C MET A 1 20.75 -14.79 14.91
N ASN A 2 20.96 -14.99 16.22
CA ASN A 2 20.15 -15.95 17.01
C ASN A 2 18.64 -15.67 17.02
N ASN A 3 18.21 -14.40 17.01
CA ASN A 3 16.78 -14.09 16.96
C ASN A 3 16.17 -14.31 15.58
N PHE A 4 16.95 -14.14 14.51
CA PHE A 4 16.50 -14.50 13.17
C PHE A 4 16.26 -16.00 13.04
N GLN A 5 17.14 -16.84 13.61
CA GLN A 5 16.96 -18.29 13.61
C GLN A 5 15.67 -18.74 14.32
N LYS A 6 15.17 -17.97 15.30
CA LYS A 6 13.88 -18.24 15.98
C LYS A 6 12.66 -17.96 15.08
N CYS A 7 12.80 -17.05 14.11
CA CYS A 7 11.78 -16.71 13.13
C CYS A 7 11.91 -17.51 11.83
N ARG A 8 13.09 -18.10 11.58
CA ARG A 8 13.41 -18.89 10.39
C ARG A 8 12.54 -20.16 10.34
N GLY A 9 11.83 -20.37 9.23
CA GLY A 9 10.95 -21.52 9.00
C GLY A 9 9.46 -21.34 9.35
N ARG A 10 9.06 -20.16 9.82
CA ARG A 10 7.65 -19.85 10.18
C ARG A 10 6.79 -19.30 9.03
N ASP A 11 7.27 -19.36 7.78
CA ASP A 11 6.64 -18.76 6.59
C ASP A 11 6.12 -17.33 6.83
N LEU A 12 6.96 -16.49 7.45
CA LEU A 12 6.60 -15.12 7.79
C LEU A 12 6.78 -14.19 6.59
N GLU A 13 5.73 -13.45 6.26
CA GLU A 13 5.79 -12.34 5.33
C GLU A 13 6.40 -11.11 6.02
N LEU A 14 6.79 -10.09 5.24
CA LEU A 14 7.36 -8.87 5.82
C LEU A 14 6.39 -8.16 6.76
N THR A 15 5.09 -8.19 6.47
CA THR A 15 4.04 -7.60 7.30
C THR A 15 3.93 -8.25 8.67
N ASP A 16 4.39 -9.50 8.81
CA ASP A 16 4.38 -10.22 10.08
C ASP A 16 5.57 -9.85 10.96
N LEU A 17 6.57 -9.13 10.45
CA LEU A 17 7.78 -8.75 11.17
C LEU A 17 7.57 -7.44 11.94
N THR A 18 7.01 -7.56 13.14
CA THR A 18 6.77 -6.48 14.09
C THR A 18 7.78 -6.51 15.23
N THR A 19 7.73 -5.53 16.13
CA THR A 19 8.55 -5.52 17.35
C THR A 19 8.30 -6.73 18.26
N GLU A 20 7.10 -7.32 18.18
CA GLU A 20 6.69 -8.47 18.99
C GLU A 20 7.14 -9.80 18.39
N THR A 21 7.07 -9.94 17.07
CA THR A 21 7.43 -11.18 16.36
C THR A 21 8.92 -11.25 16.02
N PHE A 22 9.57 -10.08 15.86
CA PHE A 22 11.01 -9.95 15.64
C PHE A 22 11.71 -9.42 16.90
N VAL A 23 11.74 -10.24 17.94
CA VAL A 23 12.32 -9.87 19.24
C VAL A 23 13.82 -9.67 19.13
N LEU A 24 14.33 -8.54 19.62
CA LEU A 24 15.76 -8.22 19.65
C LEU A 24 16.35 -8.54 21.03
N SER A 25 17.65 -8.84 21.07
CA SER A 25 18.38 -8.86 22.34
C SER A 25 18.48 -7.43 22.89
N GLU A 26 18.50 -7.27 24.20
CA GLU A 26 18.62 -5.98 24.90
C GLU A 26 19.72 -5.08 24.30
N LYS A 27 20.94 -5.62 24.12
CA LYS A 27 22.06 -4.89 23.49
C LYS A 27 21.76 -4.31 22.11
N VAL A 28 20.98 -5.01 21.29
CA VAL A 28 20.61 -4.54 19.94
C VAL A 28 19.50 -3.50 20.05
N HIS A 29 18.56 -3.69 20.97
CA HIS A 29 17.51 -2.70 21.25
C HIS A 29 18.09 -1.36 21.72
N GLU A 30 19.06 -1.38 22.65
CA GLU A 30 19.79 -0.19 23.08
C GLU A 30 20.54 0.50 21.93
N ALA A 31 21.17 -0.28 21.05
CA ALA A 31 21.84 0.25 19.87
C ALA A 31 20.83 0.95 18.95
N LEU A 32 19.68 0.34 18.67
CA LEU A 32 18.62 0.95 17.86
C LEU A 32 18.01 2.20 18.50
N HIS A 33 17.92 2.25 19.84
CA HIS A 33 17.51 3.47 20.53
C HIS A 33 18.49 4.63 20.27
N LYS A 34 19.81 4.36 20.28
CA LYS A 34 20.82 5.36 19.91
C LYS A 34 20.71 5.77 18.44
N VAL A 35 20.45 4.82 17.54
CA VAL A 35 20.21 5.10 16.11
C VAL A 35 19.01 6.03 15.95
N LYS A 36 17.87 5.71 16.58
CA LYS A 36 16.66 6.53 16.54
C LYS A 36 16.92 7.94 17.07
N HIS A 37 17.65 8.06 18.18
CA HIS A 37 18.04 9.35 18.75
C HIS A 37 18.94 10.17 17.80
N GLU A 38 19.93 9.55 17.16
CA GLU A 38 20.81 10.22 16.20
C GLU A 38 20.05 10.72 14.96
N LEU A 39 19.06 9.96 14.49
CA LEU A 39 18.18 10.35 13.40
C LEU A 39 17.27 11.54 13.80
N GLN A 40 16.70 11.52 15.01
CA GLN A 40 15.73 12.53 15.44
C GLN A 40 16.36 13.82 15.96
N HIS A 41 17.46 13.70 16.69
CA HIS A 41 18.05 14.78 17.48
C HIS A 41 19.48 15.13 17.05
N GLY A 42 20.21 14.16 16.49
CA GLY A 42 21.59 14.33 16.05
C GLY A 42 21.72 14.88 14.63
N SER A 43 22.70 14.35 13.90
CA SER A 43 23.02 14.71 12.52
C SER A 43 21.93 14.32 11.52
N GLY A 44 21.04 13.40 11.88
CA GLY A 44 20.04 12.86 10.98
C GLY A 44 20.57 11.78 10.04
N ALA A 45 21.80 11.27 10.23
CA ALA A 45 22.37 10.20 9.41
C ALA A 45 23.10 9.16 10.28
N VAL A 46 22.93 7.88 9.93
CA VAL A 46 23.56 6.76 10.62
C VAL A 46 24.04 5.73 9.61
N LEU A 47 25.25 5.22 9.80
CA LEU A 47 25.78 4.05 9.09
C LEU A 47 25.74 2.83 10.02
N LEU A 48 25.12 1.75 9.55
CA LEU A 48 25.12 0.43 10.17
C LEU A 48 26.00 -0.52 9.36
N ARG A 49 26.79 -1.33 10.07
CA ARG A 49 27.66 -2.35 9.44
C ARG A 49 27.31 -3.72 9.98
N PHE A 50 26.78 -4.58 9.11
CA PHE A 50 26.48 -5.98 9.40
C PHE A 50 27.66 -6.90 9.05
N GLY A 51 28.58 -6.43 8.20
CA GLY A 51 29.73 -7.19 7.68
C GLY A 51 29.35 -8.10 6.50
N PRO A 52 30.33 -8.55 5.70
CA PRO A 52 30.06 -9.28 4.45
C PRO A 52 29.50 -10.69 4.66
N ASP A 53 29.89 -11.36 5.75
CA ASP A 53 29.48 -12.74 6.06
C ASP A 53 27.97 -12.88 6.31
N TRP A 54 27.29 -11.77 6.59
CA TRP A 54 25.86 -11.76 6.91
C TRP A 54 25.01 -12.32 5.77
N ILE A 55 25.39 -12.04 4.51
CA ILE A 55 24.66 -12.51 3.32
C ILE A 55 24.92 -13.97 3.05
N HIS A 56 26.17 -14.39 3.17
CA HIS A 56 26.57 -15.78 2.95
C HIS A 56 25.89 -16.73 3.94
N GLN A 57 25.65 -16.29 5.16
CA GLN A 57 25.04 -17.12 6.21
C GLN A 57 23.51 -17.22 6.11
N LEU A 58 22.84 -16.18 5.62
CA LEU A 58 21.38 -16.08 5.63
C LEU A 58 20.75 -16.30 4.24
N GLY A 59 21.41 -15.84 3.18
CA GLY A 59 20.79 -15.68 1.86
C GLY A 59 20.03 -14.36 1.73
N GLU A 60 19.78 -13.91 0.50
CA GLU A 60 19.23 -12.57 0.22
C GLU A 60 17.87 -12.29 0.87
N GLU A 61 16.95 -13.25 0.83
CA GLU A 61 15.59 -13.03 1.32
C GLU A 61 15.54 -13.02 2.84
N ASP A 62 16.31 -13.88 3.48
CA ASP A 62 16.50 -13.89 4.93
C ASP A 62 17.21 -12.60 5.39
N CYS A 63 18.13 -12.08 4.57
CA CYS A 63 18.71 -10.76 4.76
C CYS A 63 17.64 -9.66 4.70
N ARG A 64 16.79 -9.68 3.66
CA ARG A 64 15.69 -8.71 3.51
C ARG A 64 14.78 -8.69 4.73
N ARG A 65 14.37 -9.86 5.22
CA ARG A 65 13.57 -10.03 6.44
C ARG A 65 14.29 -9.52 7.69
N CYS A 66 15.56 -9.85 7.86
CA CYS A 66 16.37 -9.32 8.97
C CYS A 66 16.42 -7.79 8.99
N PHE A 67 16.72 -7.20 7.83
CA PHE A 67 16.83 -5.75 7.71
C PHE A 67 15.48 -5.08 7.98
N PHE A 68 14.39 -5.62 7.43
CA PHE A 68 13.03 -5.17 7.71
C PHE A 68 12.71 -5.24 9.20
N GLY A 69 12.92 -6.41 9.82
CA GLY A 69 12.61 -6.65 11.22
C GLY A 69 13.41 -5.72 12.15
N LEU A 70 14.67 -5.42 11.84
CA LEU A 70 15.45 -4.42 12.57
C LEU A 70 14.86 -3.02 12.43
N CYS A 71 14.52 -2.60 11.21
CA CYS A 71 13.94 -1.29 10.95
C CYS A 71 12.54 -1.10 11.55
N ALA A 72 11.77 -2.19 11.75
CA ALA A 72 10.47 -2.15 12.41
C ALA A 72 10.54 -1.65 13.88
N HIS A 73 11.70 -1.78 14.54
CA HIS A 73 11.94 -1.20 15.88
C HIS A 73 12.23 0.30 15.86
N LEU A 74 12.55 0.87 14.69
CA LEU A 74 12.81 2.31 14.53
C LEU A 74 11.54 3.08 14.16
N GLY A 75 10.69 2.48 13.32
CA GLY A 75 9.45 3.08 12.85
C GLY A 75 8.62 2.12 12.01
N ARG A 76 7.42 2.58 11.63
CA ARG A 76 6.51 1.79 10.79
C ARG A 76 6.96 1.85 9.34
N ALA A 77 7.20 0.71 8.71
CA ALA A 77 7.45 0.64 7.28
C ALA A 77 6.25 1.17 6.49
N VAL A 78 6.50 1.98 5.47
CA VAL A 78 5.46 2.50 4.58
C VAL A 78 5.70 1.99 3.16
N ALA A 79 4.61 1.77 2.44
CA ALA A 79 4.67 1.37 1.05
C ALA A 79 5.42 2.42 0.25
N GLN A 80 6.21 1.95 -0.71
CA GLN A 80 6.95 2.83 -1.59
C GLN A 80 6.24 3.03 -2.91
N SER A 81 5.31 2.15 -3.28
CA SER A 81 4.60 2.14 -4.57
C SER A 81 3.09 1.96 -4.39
N THR A 82 2.30 2.78 -5.09
CA THR A 82 0.84 2.77 -5.01
C THR A 82 0.16 1.56 -5.67
N ASP A 83 0.88 0.84 -6.53
CA ASP A 83 0.41 -0.31 -7.31
C ASP A 83 0.84 -1.66 -6.72
N LEU A 84 2.04 -1.74 -6.12
CA LEU A 84 2.58 -3.00 -5.59
C LEU A 84 2.62 -3.08 -4.05
N GLY A 85 2.36 -1.98 -3.34
CA GLY A 85 2.42 -1.96 -1.87
C GLY A 85 3.80 -2.34 -1.30
N GLU A 86 4.88 -2.17 -2.07
CA GLU A 86 6.20 -2.68 -1.74
C GLU A 86 6.77 -1.97 -0.50
N LEU A 87 6.78 -2.65 0.66
CA LEU A 87 7.28 -2.09 1.94
C LEU A 87 8.82 -2.08 2.02
N CYS A 88 9.48 -3.06 1.41
CA CYS A 88 10.93 -3.16 1.32
C CYS A 88 11.32 -3.44 -0.12
N ALA A 89 11.75 -2.37 -0.80
CA ALA A 89 11.96 -2.36 -2.23
C ALA A 89 13.29 -3.00 -2.61
N ARG A 90 13.27 -3.83 -3.65
CA ARG A 90 14.47 -4.32 -4.32
C ARG A 90 14.97 -3.27 -5.31
N VAL A 91 16.16 -2.73 -5.04
CA VAL A 91 16.82 -1.73 -5.88
C VAL A 91 17.89 -2.44 -6.71
N GLU A 92 17.48 -2.83 -7.92
CA GLU A 92 18.25 -3.56 -8.94
C GLU A 92 17.93 -2.98 -10.34
N ASP A 93 18.78 -3.20 -11.35
CA ASP A 93 18.48 -2.76 -12.73
C ASP A 93 17.30 -3.55 -13.30
N ALA A 94 16.24 -2.89 -13.77
CA ALA A 94 15.10 -3.58 -14.38
C ALA A 94 15.45 -4.37 -15.64
N ARG A 95 16.62 -4.13 -16.28
CA ARG A 95 17.08 -4.89 -17.44
C ARG A 95 17.51 -6.32 -17.13
N SER A 96 17.92 -6.63 -15.90
CA SER A 96 18.27 -7.99 -15.49
C SER A 96 17.04 -8.86 -15.19
N LEU A 97 15.84 -8.27 -15.18
CA LEU A 97 14.56 -8.95 -14.99
C LEU A 97 13.88 -9.13 -16.36
N GLU A 98 14.21 -10.21 -17.09
CA GLU A 98 13.51 -10.62 -18.33
C GLU A 98 11.98 -10.78 -18.15
N VAL A 99 11.51 -10.87 -16.90
CA VAL A 99 10.11 -11.17 -16.53
C VAL A 99 9.18 -9.93 -16.52
N LEU A 100 9.70 -8.69 -16.46
CA LEU A 100 8.86 -7.49 -16.33
C LEU A 100 8.46 -6.83 -17.66
N ALA A 101 8.99 -7.29 -18.81
CA ALA A 101 8.65 -6.73 -20.12
C ALA A 101 7.19 -6.98 -20.56
N ALA A 102 6.47 -7.89 -19.89
CA ALA A 102 5.09 -8.26 -20.23
C ALA A 102 4.00 -7.49 -19.45
N THR A 103 4.37 -6.70 -18.45
CA THR A 103 3.41 -5.84 -17.73
C THR A 103 3.78 -4.39 -17.97
N HIS A 104 2.81 -3.54 -18.30
CA HIS A 104 3.00 -2.09 -18.44
C HIS A 104 3.34 -1.39 -17.11
N THR A 105 4.02 -2.06 -16.17
CA THR A 105 4.51 -1.47 -14.92
C THR A 105 5.65 -0.52 -15.26
N LYS A 106 5.35 0.77 -15.15
CA LYS A 106 6.21 1.87 -15.60
C LYS A 106 7.51 1.91 -14.78
N ARG A 107 8.63 2.04 -15.49
CA ARG A 107 9.99 2.08 -14.94
C ARG A 107 10.14 3.23 -13.93
N ARG A 108 10.34 2.90 -12.64
CA ARG A 108 10.74 3.87 -11.60
C ARG A 108 12.23 4.21 -11.71
N GLY A 109 12.58 5.44 -11.33
CA GLY A 109 13.94 5.99 -11.50
C GLY A 109 15.07 5.20 -10.84
N TYR A 110 14.80 4.46 -9.76
CA TYR A 110 15.82 3.63 -9.09
C TYR A 110 16.16 2.34 -9.83
N ARG A 111 15.29 1.87 -10.75
CA ARG A 111 15.49 0.65 -11.55
C ARG A 111 16.10 0.90 -12.93
N ASN A 112 16.78 2.03 -13.14
CA ASN A 112 17.49 2.34 -14.38
C ASN A 112 18.99 2.56 -14.11
N ALA A 113 19.89 2.20 -15.02
CA ALA A 113 21.33 2.33 -14.78
C ALA A 113 21.90 3.76 -14.89
N LYS A 114 21.04 4.77 -15.11
CA LYS A 114 21.48 6.16 -15.33
C LYS A 114 21.84 6.84 -14.02
N ASP A 115 22.63 7.92 -14.11
CA ASP A 115 22.89 8.82 -13.00
C ASP A 115 21.56 9.41 -12.48
N GLN A 116 21.47 9.51 -11.16
CA GLN A 116 20.32 10.10 -10.48
C GLN A 116 20.66 11.48 -9.93
N PHE A 117 19.72 12.40 -10.10
CA PHE A 117 19.76 13.70 -9.42
C PHE A 117 19.46 13.50 -7.94
N LEU A 118 20.09 14.32 -7.10
CA LEU A 118 19.79 14.38 -5.67
C LEU A 118 18.30 14.62 -5.46
N HIS A 119 17.71 13.91 -4.52
CA HIS A 119 16.32 14.06 -4.18
C HIS A 119 16.07 13.68 -2.72
N VAL A 120 14.91 14.08 -2.24
CA VAL A 120 14.25 13.47 -1.09
C VAL A 120 13.09 12.62 -1.59
N ASP A 121 12.81 11.52 -0.91
CA ASP A 121 11.69 10.66 -1.27
C ASP A 121 10.36 11.33 -0.88
N SER A 122 9.39 11.39 -1.79
CA SER A 122 8.10 12.02 -1.55
C SER A 122 7.11 11.07 -0.87
N SER A 123 6.10 11.63 -0.20
CA SER A 123 4.98 10.88 0.36
C SER A 123 4.09 10.30 -0.75
N ILE A 124 3.70 9.03 -0.62
CA ILE A 124 2.55 8.48 -1.32
C ILE A 124 1.30 9.32 -0.97
N PRO A 125 0.36 9.55 -1.91
CA PRO A 125 -0.89 10.24 -1.61
C PRO A 125 -1.60 9.62 -0.39
N ALA A 126 -1.84 10.46 0.63
CA ALA A 126 -2.73 10.19 1.76
C ALA A 126 -4.15 9.73 1.35
N ALA A 127 -4.48 9.76 0.05
CA ALA A 127 -5.73 9.26 -0.52
C ALA A 127 -5.94 7.74 -0.37
N ARG A 128 -4.92 6.96 0.04
CA ARG A 128 -5.08 5.54 0.41
C ARG A 128 -4.68 5.21 1.86
N GLY A 129 -4.37 6.21 2.70
CA GLY A 129 -3.98 5.98 4.10
C GLY A 129 -2.58 5.39 4.31
N GLU A 130 -1.76 5.25 3.26
CA GLU A 130 -0.40 4.73 3.36
C GLU A 130 0.60 5.86 3.63
N GLY A 131 1.51 5.65 4.58
CA GLY A 131 2.23 6.70 5.29
C GLY A 131 3.36 7.42 4.52
N ILE A 132 4.01 8.35 5.21
CA ILE A 132 5.10 9.21 4.70
C ILE A 132 6.47 8.60 5.03
N CYS A 133 7.48 8.89 4.19
CA CYS A 133 8.89 8.62 4.50
C CYS A 133 9.48 9.73 5.37
N ASP A 134 9.67 9.43 6.66
CA ASP A 134 10.45 10.27 7.59
C ASP A 134 11.93 9.88 7.55
N VAL A 135 12.20 8.57 7.56
CA VAL A 135 13.54 8.00 7.47
C VAL A 135 13.63 7.08 6.26
N LEU A 136 14.68 7.28 5.47
CA LEU A 136 15.10 6.36 4.41
C LEU A 136 16.15 5.41 4.99
N ALA A 137 15.92 4.11 4.85
CA ALA A 137 16.91 3.08 5.18
C ALA A 137 17.29 2.31 3.90
N MET A 138 18.58 2.16 3.65
CA MET A 138 19.10 1.49 2.45
C MET A 138 20.28 0.60 2.83
N ILE A 139 20.24 -0.68 2.45
CA ILE A 139 21.34 -1.65 2.68
C ILE A 139 21.88 -2.19 1.35
N CYS A 140 23.20 -2.27 1.25
CA CYS A 140 23.88 -2.94 0.14
C CYS A 140 23.94 -4.45 0.38
N VAL A 141 23.33 -5.22 -0.53
CA VAL A 141 23.53 -6.67 -0.60
C VAL A 141 24.72 -6.96 -1.51
N ARG A 142 24.66 -6.43 -2.73
CA ARG A 142 25.75 -6.50 -3.70
C ARG A 142 25.90 -5.16 -4.39
N PRO A 143 27.11 -4.60 -4.47
CA PRO A 143 27.36 -3.41 -5.27
C PRO A 143 27.25 -3.73 -6.77
N ALA A 144 27.22 -2.70 -7.60
CA ALA A 144 27.42 -2.87 -9.04
C ALA A 144 28.88 -3.23 -9.33
N ALA A 145 29.17 -3.74 -10.53
CA ALA A 145 30.55 -4.02 -10.95
C ALA A 145 31.33 -2.71 -11.15
N GLU A 146 30.69 -1.70 -11.74
CA GLU A 146 31.25 -0.36 -11.92
C GLU A 146 30.22 0.72 -11.58
N GLY A 147 30.68 1.80 -10.93
CA GLY A 147 29.85 2.94 -10.59
C GLY A 147 28.76 2.64 -9.56
N GLY A 148 27.66 3.40 -9.59
CA GLY A 148 26.53 3.21 -8.69
C GLY A 148 26.76 3.69 -7.27
N VAL A 149 27.81 4.49 -7.09
CA VAL A 149 28.24 5.16 -5.87
C VAL A 149 27.10 5.99 -5.31
N SER A 150 26.81 5.85 -4.01
CA SER A 150 25.77 6.65 -3.35
C SER A 150 26.22 8.11 -3.26
N LYS A 151 25.30 9.01 -3.59
CA LYS A 151 25.48 10.46 -3.45
C LYS A 151 24.63 10.91 -2.26
N LEU A 152 25.21 11.67 -1.34
CA LEU A 152 24.53 12.24 -0.18
C LEU A 152 24.86 13.74 -0.08
N ALA A 153 23.87 14.55 0.22
CA ALA A 153 24.05 15.98 0.46
C ALA A 153 23.27 16.41 1.69
N SER A 154 23.95 17.11 2.60
CA SER A 154 23.32 17.63 3.81
C SER A 154 22.47 18.85 3.47
N ALA A 155 21.22 18.85 3.96
CA ALA A 155 20.35 20.02 3.88
C ALA A 155 20.97 21.25 4.56
N ALA A 156 21.78 21.06 5.61
CA ALA A 156 22.45 22.17 6.29
C ALA A 156 23.46 22.87 5.38
N GLU A 157 24.25 22.10 4.61
CA GLU A 157 25.22 22.65 3.67
C GLU A 157 24.51 23.33 2.48
N ILE A 158 23.48 22.69 1.91
CA ILE A 158 22.65 23.28 0.85
C ILE A 158 22.05 24.61 1.34
N TYR A 159 21.47 24.61 2.53
CA TYR A 159 20.84 25.80 3.10
C TYR A 159 21.86 26.90 3.37
N ALA A 160 23.09 26.58 3.79
CA ALA A 160 24.17 27.56 3.92
C ALA A 160 24.50 28.24 2.57
N ARG A 161 24.56 27.47 1.47
CA ARG A 161 24.74 28.05 0.12
C ARG A 161 23.55 28.90 -0.32
N LEU A 162 22.33 28.53 0.07
CA LEU A 162 21.15 29.34 -0.19
C LEU A 162 21.20 30.67 0.59
N GLN A 163 21.79 30.72 1.80
CA GLN A 163 21.98 31.96 2.54
C GLN A 163 22.89 32.97 1.83
N GLU A 164 23.84 32.50 1.01
CA GLU A 164 24.67 33.35 0.15
C GLU A 164 23.90 33.91 -1.07
N LYS A 165 22.69 33.39 -1.33
CA LYS A 165 21.78 33.78 -2.42
C LYS A 165 20.42 34.25 -1.86
N PRO A 166 20.32 35.41 -1.18
CA PRO A 166 19.12 35.80 -0.41
C PRO A 166 17.83 35.89 -1.23
N SER A 167 17.91 36.32 -2.49
CA SER A 167 16.76 36.40 -3.40
C SER A 167 16.19 35.01 -3.72
N LEU A 168 17.07 34.03 -3.94
CA LEU A 168 16.69 32.64 -4.15
C LEU A 168 16.11 32.04 -2.87
N LEU A 169 16.81 32.19 -1.73
CA LEU A 169 16.38 31.65 -0.44
C LEU A 169 14.96 32.12 -0.10
N LYS A 170 14.69 33.42 -0.23
CA LYS A 170 13.36 33.98 0.01
C LYS A 170 12.27 33.31 -0.84
N LEU A 171 12.56 32.98 -2.10
CA LEU A 171 11.58 32.34 -2.99
C LEU A 171 11.36 30.87 -2.64
N VAL A 172 12.43 30.12 -2.35
CA VAL A 172 12.32 28.70 -1.98
C VAL A 172 11.76 28.50 -0.56
N GLU A 173 11.88 29.49 0.33
CA GLU A 173 11.21 29.53 1.65
C GLU A 173 9.76 30.02 1.59
N ARG A 174 9.41 30.89 0.63
CA ARG A 174 8.00 31.17 0.32
C ARG A 174 7.33 29.90 -0.20
N GLY A 175 8.03 29.21 -1.10
CA GLY A 175 7.56 28.00 -1.73
C GLY A 175 6.77 28.21 -3.02
N PHE A 176 6.25 27.08 -3.51
CA PHE A 176 5.57 26.98 -4.78
C PHE A 176 4.31 26.14 -4.68
N LYS A 177 3.33 26.41 -5.54
CA LYS A 177 2.16 25.55 -5.71
C LYS A 177 2.54 24.31 -6.52
N TYR A 178 2.35 23.12 -5.94
CA TYR A 178 2.42 21.86 -6.66
C TYR A 178 1.50 20.82 -6.02
N ASP A 179 0.99 19.88 -6.82
CA ASP A 179 0.24 18.74 -6.29
C ASP A 179 1.22 17.66 -5.82
N ALA A 180 1.41 17.54 -4.50
CA ALA A 180 2.21 16.50 -3.86
C ALA A 180 1.78 15.07 -4.27
N LYS A 181 0.51 14.88 -4.66
CA LYS A 181 0.01 13.60 -5.15
C LYS A 181 0.49 13.31 -6.57
N SER A 182 0.79 14.32 -7.38
CA SER A 182 1.23 14.17 -8.77
C SER A 182 2.74 13.94 -8.91
N VAL A 183 3.52 14.23 -7.86
CA VAL A 183 4.99 14.20 -7.88
C VAL A 183 5.50 12.80 -8.25
N GLU A 184 4.81 11.72 -7.94
CA GLU A 184 5.26 10.35 -8.28
C GLU A 184 4.85 9.84 -9.67
N TYR A 185 4.07 10.58 -10.47
CA TYR A 185 3.43 10.03 -11.67
C TYR A 185 3.99 10.55 -12.99
N HIS A 186 3.80 9.73 -14.05
CA HIS A 186 4.11 10.07 -15.44
C HIS A 186 3.54 11.44 -15.84
N PRO A 187 4.20 12.23 -16.71
CA PRO A 187 3.78 13.58 -17.08
C PRO A 187 2.31 13.70 -17.51
N SER A 188 1.75 12.64 -18.12
CA SER A 188 0.35 12.58 -18.56
C SER A 188 -0.70 12.42 -17.44
N TRP A 189 -0.27 12.17 -16.20
CA TRP A 189 -1.14 12.04 -15.02
C TRP A 189 -1.00 13.22 -14.06
N ARG A 190 -0.22 14.24 -14.47
CA ARG A 190 -0.10 15.49 -13.73
C ARG A 190 -1.47 16.12 -13.59
N ARG A 191 -1.92 16.25 -12.35
CA ARG A 191 -3.03 17.13 -12.01
C ARG A 191 -2.42 18.44 -11.57
N LEU A 192 -2.89 19.54 -12.16
CA LEU A 192 -2.60 20.83 -11.61
C LEU A 192 -3.27 20.90 -10.22
N PRO A 193 -2.57 21.44 -9.21
CA PRO A 193 -3.19 21.63 -7.91
C PRO A 193 -4.39 22.57 -8.04
N PRO A 194 -5.38 22.48 -7.14
CA PRO A 194 -6.47 23.45 -7.04
C PRO A 194 -5.93 24.89 -6.98
N SER A 195 -6.71 25.86 -7.46
CA SER A 195 -6.29 27.27 -7.47
C SER A 195 -6.01 27.83 -6.07
N ASP A 196 -6.71 27.31 -5.06
CA ASP A 196 -6.58 27.61 -3.64
C ASP A 196 -5.51 26.78 -2.91
N ALA A 197 -4.76 25.93 -3.63
CA ALA A 197 -3.67 25.17 -3.04
C ALA A 197 -2.61 26.10 -2.42
N LYS A 198 -2.19 25.77 -1.20
CA LYS A 198 -1.12 26.47 -0.51
C LYS A 198 0.21 26.26 -1.20
N GLU A 199 1.04 27.29 -1.17
CA GLU A 199 2.46 27.19 -1.51
C GLU A 199 3.18 26.34 -0.47
N ARG A 200 4.20 25.61 -0.93
CA ARG A 200 5.03 24.74 -0.09
C ARG A 200 6.51 25.06 -0.34
N PRO A 201 7.29 25.44 0.69
CA PRO A 201 8.71 25.66 0.56
C PRO A 201 9.48 24.42 0.16
N MET A 202 10.53 24.69 -0.59
CA MET A 202 11.58 23.71 -0.91
C MET A 202 12.75 23.81 0.06
N ALA A 203 12.86 24.90 0.82
CA ALA A 203 13.83 25.06 1.90
C ALA A 203 13.14 25.66 3.12
N TYR A 204 13.38 25.10 4.30
CA TYR A 204 12.80 25.60 5.55
C TYR A 204 13.64 25.15 6.73
N LYS A 205 13.24 25.57 7.94
CA LYS A 205 13.79 25.06 9.19
C LYS A 205 12.71 24.30 9.95
N ASP A 206 13.12 23.20 10.56
CA ASP A 206 12.23 22.40 11.39
C ASP A 206 11.87 23.13 12.71
N ALA A 207 11.03 22.51 13.54
CA ALA A 207 10.61 23.07 14.83
C ALA A 207 11.78 23.37 15.80
N ASN A 208 12.97 22.79 15.57
CA ASN A 208 14.19 23.01 16.34
C ASN A 208 15.17 23.95 15.62
N GLY A 209 14.75 24.61 14.54
CA GLY A 209 15.57 25.54 13.76
C GLY A 209 16.59 24.87 12.83
N ARG A 210 16.49 23.56 12.59
CA ARG A 210 17.43 22.80 11.77
C ARG A 210 17.04 22.87 10.29
N PRO A 211 17.99 23.11 9.36
CA PRO A 211 17.67 23.19 7.94
C PRO A 211 17.11 21.88 7.36
N CYS A 212 16.08 22.02 6.55
CA CYS A 212 15.44 20.96 5.78
C CYS A 212 15.30 21.42 4.33
N ILE A 213 15.50 20.49 3.40
CA ILE A 213 15.35 20.72 1.97
C ILE A 213 14.38 19.69 1.41
N GLN A 214 13.39 20.17 0.66
CA GLN A 214 12.46 19.35 -0.09
C GLN A 214 12.70 19.58 -1.58
N TYR A 215 13.42 18.66 -2.21
CA TYR A 215 13.80 18.75 -3.60
C TYR A 215 13.67 17.39 -4.29
N ALA A 216 13.07 17.38 -5.49
CA ALA A 216 13.08 16.25 -6.39
C ALA A 216 12.78 16.74 -7.82
N LYS A 217 13.36 16.10 -8.84
CA LYS A 217 13.25 16.57 -10.24
C LYS A 217 11.81 16.58 -10.77
N ASN A 218 11.04 15.56 -10.43
CA ASN A 218 9.61 15.48 -10.70
C ASN A 218 8.81 16.62 -10.04
N MET A 219 9.21 17.07 -8.85
CA MET A 219 8.59 18.22 -8.18
C MET A 219 8.85 19.51 -8.96
N VAL A 220 10.11 19.75 -9.36
CA VAL A 220 10.50 20.88 -10.22
C VAL A 220 9.66 20.92 -11.50
N GLU A 221 9.50 19.77 -12.16
CA GLU A 221 8.70 19.66 -13.37
C GLU A 221 7.20 19.94 -13.15
N THR A 222 6.64 19.55 -12.00
CA THR A 222 5.26 19.87 -11.64
C THR A 222 5.11 21.35 -11.34
N ILE A 223 6.01 21.94 -10.55
CA ILE A 223 6.01 23.38 -10.28
C ILE A 223 6.05 24.16 -11.60
N MET A 224 6.97 23.82 -12.50
CA MET A 224 7.04 24.48 -13.81
C MET A 224 5.80 24.32 -14.67
N ALA A 225 5.01 23.25 -14.49
CA ALA A 225 3.74 23.09 -15.18
C ALA A 225 2.65 24.00 -14.60
N VAL A 226 2.70 24.29 -13.29
CA VAL A 226 1.75 25.17 -12.60
C VAL A 226 1.95 26.64 -12.97
N TYR A 227 3.20 27.08 -13.05
CA TYR A 227 3.54 28.48 -13.32
C TYR A 227 3.70 28.79 -14.81
N ARG A 228 3.42 27.84 -15.71
CA ARG A 228 3.51 28.08 -17.16
C ARG A 228 2.42 29.05 -17.61
N GLY A 229 2.82 30.11 -18.31
CA GLY A 229 1.98 31.19 -18.82
C GLY A 229 1.58 32.22 -17.76
N THR A 230 2.14 32.16 -16.55
CA THR A 230 1.89 33.17 -15.51
C THR A 230 2.97 34.25 -15.54
N GLU A 231 2.69 35.40 -14.91
CA GLU A 231 3.67 36.50 -14.78
C GLU A 231 4.92 36.09 -13.97
N GLU A 232 4.82 35.04 -13.14
CA GLU A 232 5.92 34.52 -12.33
C GLU A 232 6.74 33.42 -13.02
N GLU A 233 6.39 32.99 -14.25
CA GLU A 233 7.03 31.84 -14.93
C GLU A 233 8.56 31.96 -14.97
N ASP A 234 9.07 33.11 -15.40
CA ASP A 234 10.51 33.33 -15.59
C ASP A 234 11.25 33.38 -14.25
N GLN A 235 10.65 33.99 -13.23
CA GLN A 235 11.20 34.04 -11.88
C GLN A 235 11.30 32.64 -11.26
N VAL A 236 10.22 31.85 -11.37
CA VAL A 236 10.19 30.47 -10.86
C VAL A 236 11.18 29.59 -11.61
N ARG A 237 11.24 29.69 -12.94
CA ARG A 237 12.20 28.96 -13.78
C ARG A 237 13.64 29.25 -13.37
N SER A 238 13.98 30.53 -13.23
CA SER A 238 15.32 30.96 -12.83
C SER A 238 15.69 30.42 -11.45
N ALA A 239 14.75 30.49 -10.49
CA ALA A 239 15.01 30.02 -9.13
C ALA A 239 15.17 28.49 -9.04
N LEU A 240 14.37 27.72 -9.77
CA LEU A 240 14.51 26.26 -9.79
C LEU A 240 15.82 25.81 -10.47
N ALA A 241 16.26 26.53 -11.51
CA ALA A 241 17.55 26.28 -12.15
C ALA A 241 18.73 26.59 -11.20
N GLU A 242 18.65 27.71 -10.47
CA GLU A 242 19.68 28.08 -9.49
C GLU A 242 19.69 27.13 -8.28
N LEU A 243 18.52 26.64 -7.83
CA LEU A 243 18.44 25.60 -6.81
C LEU A 243 19.04 24.28 -7.29
N GLU A 244 18.79 23.88 -8.54
CA GLU A 244 19.40 22.69 -9.15
C GLU A 244 20.93 22.80 -9.20
N GLU A 245 21.46 23.99 -9.50
CA GLU A 245 22.91 24.27 -9.47
C GLU A 245 23.49 24.08 -8.07
N VAL A 246 22.86 24.67 -7.04
CA VAL A 246 23.29 24.52 -5.64
C VAL A 246 23.26 23.06 -5.20
N CYS A 247 22.18 22.33 -5.52
CA CYS A 247 22.05 20.92 -5.20
C CYS A 247 23.04 20.04 -5.96
N SER A 248 23.57 20.49 -7.10
CA SER A 248 24.50 19.72 -7.93
C SER A 248 25.97 20.09 -7.72
N ASP A 249 26.26 21.05 -6.84
CA ASP A 249 27.62 21.51 -6.55
C ASP A 249 28.46 20.35 -5.97
N PRO A 250 29.57 19.96 -6.62
CA PRO A 250 30.44 18.88 -6.16
C PRO A 250 31.02 19.07 -4.75
N SER A 251 31.11 20.31 -4.25
CA SER A 251 31.55 20.61 -2.88
C SER A 251 30.48 20.30 -1.83
N VAL A 252 29.22 20.20 -2.22
CA VAL A 252 28.08 19.85 -1.36
C VAL A 252 27.79 18.35 -1.44
N VAL A 253 27.99 17.74 -2.61
CA VAL A 253 27.70 16.33 -2.87
C VAL A 253 28.83 15.41 -2.41
N GLN A 254 28.56 14.66 -1.35
CA GLN A 254 29.46 13.63 -0.85
C GLN A 254 29.17 12.30 -1.56
N HIS A 255 30.24 11.60 -1.93
CA HIS A 255 30.18 10.29 -2.54
C HIS A 255 30.53 9.23 -1.50
N TRP A 256 29.73 8.17 -1.44
CA TRP A 256 29.91 7.08 -0.50
C TRP A 256 29.74 5.73 -1.19
N ASP A 257 30.79 4.93 -1.17
CA ASP A 257 30.76 3.56 -1.68
C ASP A 257 30.26 2.62 -0.60
N LEU A 258 28.98 2.25 -0.69
CA LEU A 258 28.42 1.24 0.19
C LEU A 258 28.89 -0.14 -0.24
N THR A 259 29.56 -0.83 0.69
CA THR A 259 29.99 -2.20 0.49
C THR A 259 28.96 -3.19 1.04
N THR A 260 29.09 -4.46 0.63
CA THR A 260 28.18 -5.53 1.06
C THR A 260 28.03 -5.59 2.58
N GLY A 261 26.78 -5.49 3.05
CA GLY A 261 26.44 -5.50 4.47
C GLY A 261 26.52 -4.14 5.16
N GLU A 262 26.80 -3.06 4.44
CA GLU A 262 26.66 -1.70 4.94
C GLU A 262 25.28 -1.13 4.60
N ALA A 263 24.69 -0.43 5.56
CA ALA A 263 23.41 0.25 5.41
C ALA A 263 23.49 1.67 5.94
N TYR A 264 22.90 2.63 5.22
CA TYR A 264 22.66 3.95 5.79
C TYR A 264 21.18 4.11 6.15
N LEU A 265 20.94 4.88 7.21
CA LEU A 265 19.65 5.41 7.59
C LEU A 265 19.77 6.92 7.66
N VAL A 266 18.86 7.63 7.01
CA VAL A 266 18.90 9.09 6.97
C VAL A 266 17.51 9.69 7.18
N ASP A 267 17.47 10.83 7.88
CA ASP A 267 16.34 11.76 7.88
C ASP A 267 16.15 12.28 6.45
N ASN A 268 15.02 11.91 5.86
CA ASN A 268 14.73 12.12 4.46
C ASN A 268 14.75 13.61 4.06
N TYR A 269 14.46 14.54 4.97
CA TYR A 269 14.44 15.99 4.69
C TYR A 269 15.75 16.70 5.03
N ARG A 270 16.65 16.04 5.78
CA ARG A 270 17.96 16.58 6.15
C ARG A 270 19.11 16.04 5.30
N TRP A 271 18.86 14.95 4.57
CA TRP A 271 19.85 14.30 3.71
C TRP A 271 19.24 13.95 2.36
N LEU A 272 19.58 14.74 1.36
CA LEU A 272 19.27 14.42 -0.02
C LEU A 272 20.16 13.26 -0.45
N HIS A 273 19.60 12.38 -1.27
CA HIS A 273 20.28 11.17 -1.69
C HIS A 273 20.10 10.90 -3.19
N ALA A 274 21.06 10.20 -3.77
CA ALA A 274 21.06 9.74 -5.15
C ALA A 274 22.15 8.68 -5.34
N ARG A 275 22.45 8.36 -6.61
CA ARG A 275 23.64 7.59 -6.98
C ARG A 275 24.14 7.95 -8.36
N THR A 276 25.38 7.59 -8.64
CA THR A 276 25.96 7.69 -9.98
C THR A 276 25.38 6.65 -10.94
N ALA A 277 25.68 6.79 -12.23
CA ALA A 277 25.45 5.75 -13.23
C ALA A 277 26.24 4.48 -12.87
N PHE A 278 25.75 3.32 -13.29
CA PHE A 278 26.40 2.04 -12.98
C PHE A 278 26.28 1.02 -14.10
N THR A 279 27.16 0.02 -14.06
CA THR A 279 27.10 -1.18 -14.89
C THR A 279 27.17 -2.40 -13.98
N ASP A 280 26.22 -3.32 -14.16
CA ASP A 280 26.16 -4.59 -13.42
C ASP A 280 27.00 -5.68 -14.09
N ASP A 281 27.51 -6.61 -13.27
CA ASP A 281 27.94 -7.92 -13.75
C ASP A 281 26.69 -8.77 -14.06
N PRO A 282 26.51 -9.28 -15.29
CA PRO A 282 25.39 -10.16 -15.62
C PRO A 282 25.25 -11.40 -14.73
N GLN A 283 26.37 -11.90 -14.17
CA GLN A 283 26.37 -13.07 -13.27
C GLN A 283 26.07 -12.69 -11.81
N SER A 284 26.30 -11.42 -11.45
CA SER A 284 26.12 -10.92 -10.09
C SER A 284 25.58 -9.49 -10.12
N PRO A 285 24.31 -9.31 -10.52
CA PRO A 285 23.73 -7.98 -10.60
C PRO A 285 23.63 -7.33 -9.21
N ARG A 286 23.76 -6.00 -9.20
CA ARG A 286 23.58 -5.17 -8.02
C ARG A 286 22.27 -5.49 -7.32
N LEU A 287 22.30 -5.53 -5.99
CA LEU A 287 21.10 -5.60 -5.16
C LEU A 287 21.24 -4.73 -3.92
N PHE A 288 20.24 -3.89 -3.71
CA PHE A 288 20.05 -3.13 -2.49
C PHE A 288 18.62 -3.33 -1.98
N PHE A 289 18.42 -3.27 -0.68
CA PHE A 289 17.08 -3.18 -0.10
C PHE A 289 16.85 -1.78 0.45
N ARG A 290 15.71 -1.19 0.08
CA ARG A 290 15.29 0.14 0.51
C ARG A 290 14.02 0.05 1.34
N LEU A 291 13.96 0.78 2.44
CA LEU A 291 12.79 0.96 3.28
C LEU A 291 12.50 2.43 3.50
N TRP A 292 11.21 2.76 3.52
CA TRP A 292 10.72 4.03 4.04
C TRP A 292 10.08 3.78 5.40
N LEU A 293 10.48 4.55 6.39
CA LEU A 293 9.98 4.44 7.75
C LEU A 293 9.26 5.72 8.14
N GLN A 294 8.08 5.55 8.75
CA GLN A 294 7.39 6.61 9.43
C GLN A 294 7.65 6.50 10.93
N VAL A 295 8.34 7.50 11.48
CA VAL A 295 8.83 7.49 12.85
C VAL A 295 7.91 8.34 13.74
N GLU A 296 7.73 7.93 14.98
CA GLU A 296 6.97 8.69 15.97
C GLU A 296 7.67 10.01 16.32
N ASN A 297 6.91 11.11 16.44
CA ASN A 297 7.43 12.42 16.86
C ASN A 297 8.63 12.89 16.01
N PHE A 298 8.63 12.57 14.72
CA PHE A 298 9.67 13.01 13.79
C PHE A 298 9.38 14.45 13.32
N ASN A 299 10.34 15.36 13.59
CA ASN A 299 10.07 16.80 13.60
C ASN A 299 10.59 17.57 12.38
N SER A 300 11.27 16.93 11.43
CA SER A 300 11.91 17.60 10.29
C SER A 300 10.95 18.09 9.20
N ARG A 301 9.62 18.05 9.41
CA ARG A 301 8.60 18.42 8.40
C ARG A 301 7.99 19.79 8.69
N GLU A 302 7.72 20.51 7.62
CA GLU A 302 7.16 21.87 7.62
C GLU A 302 5.69 21.96 8.10
N ASP A 303 4.79 21.06 7.65
CA ASP A 303 3.36 21.13 7.98
C ASP A 303 2.90 19.99 8.93
N PRO A 304 2.61 20.29 10.20
CA PRO A 304 1.97 19.36 11.14
C PRO A 304 0.57 18.91 10.70
N ALA A 305 -0.14 19.69 9.88
CA ALA A 305 -1.48 19.38 9.37
C ALA A 305 -1.47 18.33 8.25
N GLU A 306 -0.32 18.11 7.60
CA GLU A 306 -0.11 17.04 6.62
C GLU A 306 0.55 15.79 7.22
N ARG A 307 0.96 15.83 8.49
CA ARG A 307 0.98 14.59 9.27
C ARG A 307 -0.42 14.00 9.14
N PRO A 308 -0.61 12.72 8.83
CA PRO A 308 -1.93 12.12 8.74
C PRO A 308 -2.69 12.49 10.01
N ARG A 309 -3.62 13.44 9.92
CA ARG A 309 -4.41 13.87 11.07
C ARG A 309 -5.26 12.65 11.43
N GLY A 310 -5.03 12.10 12.63
CA GLY A 310 -6.07 11.33 13.29
C GLY A 310 -5.76 9.90 13.73
N GLU A 311 -4.52 9.42 13.77
CA GLU A 311 -4.27 8.10 14.37
C GLU A 311 -3.09 8.05 15.37
N LYS A 312 -2.01 8.81 15.19
CA LYS A 312 -0.75 8.58 15.93
C LYS A 312 -0.66 9.11 17.37
N ALA A 313 -1.33 10.20 17.74
CA ALA A 313 -1.31 10.67 19.15
C ALA A 313 -2.11 9.76 20.09
N ALA A 314 -3.13 9.07 19.57
CA ALA A 314 -3.90 8.08 20.33
C ALA A 314 -3.21 6.71 20.31
N LEU A 315 -2.80 6.19 19.14
CA LEU A 315 -2.24 4.84 19.02
C LEU A 315 -0.98 4.58 19.87
N GLN A 316 -0.09 5.56 20.03
CA GLN A 316 1.16 5.38 20.79
C GLN A 316 0.97 5.51 22.30
N SER A 317 0.01 6.33 22.71
CA SER A 317 -0.44 6.41 24.11
C SER A 317 -1.23 5.16 24.51
N PHE A 318 -1.91 4.49 23.57
CA PHE A 318 -2.71 3.28 23.80
C PHE A 318 -1.91 1.96 23.69
N SER A 319 -0.89 1.85 22.83
CA SER A 319 -0.10 0.62 22.71
C SER A 319 0.76 0.35 23.95
N VAL A 320 1.26 1.41 24.60
CA VAL A 320 1.99 1.30 25.87
C VAL A 320 1.07 0.85 27.01
N ALA A 321 -0.20 1.26 27.00
CA ALA A 321 -1.18 0.88 28.02
C ALA A 321 -1.73 -0.55 27.85
N ALA A 322 -1.72 -1.10 26.63
CA ALA A 322 -2.18 -2.46 26.35
C ALA A 322 -1.19 -3.55 26.85
N ALA A 323 0.10 -3.21 26.96
CA ALA A 323 1.16 -4.13 27.38
C ALA A 323 1.22 -4.34 28.92
N THR A 324 0.56 -3.50 29.72
CA THR A 324 0.73 -3.50 31.19
C THR A 324 -0.48 -4.04 31.99
N GLY A 325 -1.51 -4.57 31.33
CA GLY A 325 -2.59 -5.27 32.02
C GLY A 325 -3.55 -4.36 32.79
N LEU A 326 -4.59 -3.87 32.09
CA LEU A 326 -5.97 -3.78 32.60
C LEU A 326 -6.21 -3.08 33.96
N GLN A 327 -5.73 -1.84 34.20
CA GLN A 327 -6.29 -1.06 35.34
C GLN A 327 -6.09 0.46 35.36
N LEU A 328 -6.07 1.13 34.22
CA LEU A 328 -6.35 2.56 34.17
C LEU A 328 -7.55 2.78 33.26
N ALA A 329 -8.71 2.34 33.73
CA ALA A 329 -9.99 2.63 33.11
C ALA A 329 -10.07 4.11 32.76
N LEU A 330 -10.63 4.45 31.59
CA LEU A 330 -11.42 5.67 31.48
C LEU A 330 -10.68 6.97 31.90
N TRP A 331 -9.58 7.36 31.25
CA TRP A 331 -9.06 8.72 31.45
C TRP A 331 -9.83 9.68 30.54
N HIS A 332 -11.12 9.85 30.84
CA HIS A 332 -12.13 10.74 30.23
C HIS A 332 -12.26 10.68 28.70
N LEU A 333 -13.33 10.05 28.20
CA LEU A 333 -13.87 10.38 26.88
C LEU A 333 -14.50 11.77 27.00
N GLU A 334 -13.71 12.83 26.89
CA GLU A 334 -14.22 14.21 27.03
C GLU A 334 -15.14 14.60 25.86
N ASP A 335 -14.99 13.93 24.70
CA ASP A 335 -15.75 14.20 23.49
C ASP A 335 -15.88 12.97 22.56
N ILE A 336 -16.66 13.10 21.48
CA ILE A 336 -16.85 12.03 20.50
C ILE A 336 -15.61 11.78 19.61
N ILE A 337 -14.69 12.74 19.54
CA ILE A 337 -13.47 12.67 18.72
C ILE A 337 -12.47 11.71 19.36
N SER A 338 -12.25 11.85 20.67
CA SER A 338 -11.42 10.95 21.48
C SER A 338 -11.97 9.52 21.48
N ALA A 339 -13.29 9.35 21.50
CA ALA A 339 -13.92 8.04 21.38
C ALA A 339 -13.70 7.38 20.01
N ASN A 340 -13.82 8.13 18.92
CA ASN A 340 -13.54 7.62 17.57
C ASN A 340 -12.08 7.19 17.42
N ALA A 341 -11.15 7.96 17.99
CA ALA A 341 -9.73 7.61 18.00
C ALA A 341 -9.47 6.34 18.84
N GLY A 342 -10.12 6.19 19.99
CA GLY A 342 -10.04 4.98 20.82
C GLY A 342 -10.61 3.74 20.13
N LEU A 343 -11.70 3.88 19.37
CA LEU A 343 -12.27 2.82 18.55
C LEU A 343 -11.33 2.42 17.40
N ALA A 344 -10.74 3.39 16.70
CA ALA A 344 -9.78 3.12 15.63
C ALA A 344 -8.52 2.41 16.16
N ALA A 345 -8.05 2.82 17.34
CA ALA A 345 -6.89 2.27 18.02
C ALA A 345 -7.13 0.92 18.71
N ALA A 346 -8.39 0.50 18.84
CA ALA A 346 -8.73 -0.79 19.42
C ALA A 346 -8.26 -1.92 18.49
N GLY A 347 -7.03 -2.39 18.71
CA GLY A 347 -6.45 -3.56 18.03
C GLY A 347 -7.19 -4.88 18.31
N SER A 348 -8.29 -4.85 19.08
CA SER A 348 -9.22 -5.97 19.21
C SER A 348 -10.67 -5.48 19.27
N TRP A 349 -11.57 -6.30 18.72
CA TRP A 349 -13.01 -6.07 18.80
C TRP A 349 -13.53 -5.93 20.24
N ARG A 350 -12.90 -6.58 21.23
CA ARG A 350 -13.32 -6.51 22.65
C ARG A 350 -13.15 -5.09 23.20
N LEU A 351 -12.02 -4.47 22.88
CA LEU A 351 -11.73 -3.09 23.27
C LEU A 351 -12.63 -2.12 22.51
N ALA A 352 -12.86 -2.36 21.22
CA ALA A 352 -13.78 -1.55 20.42
C ALA A 352 -15.21 -1.58 21.01
N THR A 353 -15.70 -2.76 21.38
CA THR A 353 -17.03 -2.90 22.02
C THR A 353 -17.10 -2.27 23.41
N ALA A 354 -16.00 -2.27 24.17
CA ALA A 354 -15.95 -1.64 25.49
C ALA A 354 -15.99 -0.11 25.39
N VAL A 355 -15.19 0.47 24.49
CA VAL A 355 -15.21 1.92 24.19
C VAL A 355 -16.59 2.34 23.69
N PHE A 356 -17.21 1.53 22.83
CA PHE A 356 -18.55 1.80 22.32
C PHE A 356 -19.63 1.75 23.42
N HIS A 357 -19.53 0.82 24.37
CA HIS A 357 -20.47 0.72 25.49
C HIS A 357 -20.29 1.87 26.50
N ASP A 358 -19.05 2.32 26.72
CA ASP A 358 -18.76 3.43 27.64
C ASP A 358 -19.20 4.80 27.09
N LEU A 359 -19.27 4.98 25.77
CA LEU A 359 -19.94 6.12 25.13
C LEU A 359 -21.39 6.29 25.60
N GLY A 360 -22.14 5.18 25.63
CA GLY A 360 -23.53 5.16 26.07
C GLY A 360 -23.69 5.48 27.57
N ARG A 361 -22.71 5.09 28.40
CA ARG A 361 -22.70 5.43 29.85
C ARG A 361 -22.42 6.90 30.11
N GLN A 362 -21.69 7.57 29.22
CA GLN A 362 -21.29 8.98 29.36
C GLN A 362 -22.23 9.93 28.59
N SER A 363 -23.36 9.44 28.07
CA SER A 363 -24.35 10.22 27.30
C SER A 363 -23.78 10.95 26.08
N LEU A 364 -22.65 10.47 25.54
CA LEU A 364 -22.03 11.02 24.33
C LEU A 364 -22.75 10.44 23.11
N GLN A 365 -23.29 11.31 22.25
CA GLN A 365 -24.06 10.90 21.08
C GLN A 365 -23.13 10.30 20.01
N PRO A 366 -23.23 9.00 19.71
CA PRO A 366 -22.39 8.38 18.71
C PRO A 366 -22.71 8.91 17.31
N THR A 367 -21.66 9.20 16.53
CA THR A 367 -21.81 9.67 15.14
C THR A 367 -21.68 8.52 14.15
N THR A 368 -22.07 8.75 12.90
CA THR A 368 -21.89 7.80 11.79
C THR A 368 -20.44 7.27 11.69
N ILE A 369 -19.44 8.13 11.97
CA ILE A 369 -18.02 7.74 12.00
C ILE A 369 -17.73 6.76 13.14
N THR A 370 -18.29 7.01 14.32
CA THR A 370 -18.17 6.16 15.51
C THR A 370 -18.65 4.74 15.24
N PHE A 371 -19.84 4.63 14.65
CA PHE A 371 -20.42 3.35 14.29
C PHE A 371 -19.61 2.62 13.21
N ASN A 372 -19.26 3.31 12.12
CA ASN A 372 -18.50 2.69 11.02
C ASN A 372 -17.14 2.16 11.49
N THR A 373 -16.46 2.90 12.37
CA THR A 373 -15.15 2.51 12.92
C THR A 373 -15.26 1.28 13.84
N ALA A 374 -16.27 1.25 14.72
CA ALA A 374 -16.51 0.12 15.60
C ALA A 374 -16.88 -1.17 14.82
N VAL A 375 -17.64 -1.02 13.74
CA VAL A 375 -18.05 -2.12 12.85
C VAL A 375 -16.86 -2.69 12.10
N LEU A 376 -16.00 -1.84 11.53
CA LEU A 376 -14.79 -2.24 10.82
C LEU A 376 -13.87 -3.12 11.70
N ARG A 377 -13.62 -2.71 12.94
CA ARG A 377 -12.80 -3.47 13.91
C ARG A 377 -13.42 -4.82 14.28
N CYS A 378 -14.75 -4.92 14.29
CA CYS A 378 -15.45 -6.17 14.52
C CYS A 378 -15.42 -7.10 13.28
N GLU A 379 -15.35 -6.54 12.07
CA GLU A 379 -15.20 -7.30 10.82
C GLU A 379 -13.80 -7.91 10.66
N GLU A 380 -12.76 -7.16 11.01
CA GLU A 380 -11.34 -7.60 10.96
C GLU A 380 -11.10 -8.79 11.90
N ALA A 381 -11.79 -8.85 13.04
CA ALA A 381 -11.67 -9.94 14.00
C ALA A 381 -12.65 -11.12 13.76
N ASN A 382 -13.38 -11.11 12.65
CA ASN A 382 -14.38 -12.12 12.28
C ASN A 382 -15.54 -12.29 13.30
N THR A 383 -15.79 -11.28 14.15
CA THR A 383 -16.87 -11.25 15.16
C THR A 383 -18.08 -10.47 14.66
N TRP A 384 -18.67 -10.95 13.58
CA TRP A 384 -19.74 -10.27 12.83
C TRP A 384 -21.04 -10.09 13.64
N GLN A 385 -21.30 -10.92 14.66
CA GLN A 385 -22.49 -10.77 15.52
C GLN A 385 -22.48 -9.46 16.31
N LYS A 386 -21.30 -9.01 16.76
CA LYS A 386 -21.15 -7.77 17.55
C LYS A 386 -21.13 -6.53 16.66
N ALA A 387 -20.54 -6.67 15.47
CA ALA A 387 -20.66 -5.67 14.42
C ALA A 387 -22.15 -5.41 14.09
N LEU A 388 -22.93 -6.49 14.03
CA LEU A 388 -24.37 -6.43 13.82
C LEU A 388 -25.12 -5.72 14.95
N ASP A 389 -24.83 -6.03 16.22
CA ASP A 389 -25.46 -5.35 17.36
C ASP A 389 -25.22 -3.83 17.33
N ILE A 390 -24.00 -3.42 16.97
CA ILE A 390 -23.61 -2.00 16.84
C ILE A 390 -24.31 -1.34 15.64
N LEU A 391 -24.43 -2.03 14.51
CA LEU A 391 -25.16 -1.52 13.34
C LEU A 391 -26.66 -1.36 13.60
N LEU A 392 -27.29 -2.30 14.33
CA LEU A 392 -28.69 -2.18 14.71
C LEU A 392 -28.95 -0.99 15.64
N LEU A 393 -27.95 -0.59 16.44
CA LEU A 393 -28.00 0.62 17.24
C LEU A 393 -27.85 1.89 16.38
N LEU A 394 -26.99 1.89 15.34
CA LEU A 394 -26.87 3.00 14.39
C LEU A 394 -28.22 3.30 13.72
N LEU A 395 -28.87 2.25 13.23
CA LEU A 395 -30.14 2.34 12.51
C LEU A 395 -31.30 2.87 13.36
N ARG A 396 -31.16 2.83 14.69
CA ARG A 396 -32.15 3.34 15.65
C ARG A 396 -31.80 4.73 16.19
N ALA A 397 -30.53 5.13 16.12
CA ALA A 397 -30.01 6.31 16.84
C ALA A 397 -29.53 7.46 15.93
N ALA A 398 -29.18 7.20 14.66
CA ALA A 398 -28.64 8.22 13.76
C ALA A 398 -29.07 8.03 12.30
N GLU A 399 -28.97 9.08 11.49
CA GLU A 399 -29.22 9.00 10.05
C GLU A 399 -28.15 8.11 9.37
N PRO A 400 -28.57 7.04 8.68
CA PRO A 400 -27.64 6.14 8.01
C PRO A 400 -26.97 6.81 6.80
N SER A 401 -25.68 6.57 6.62
CA SER A 401 -24.93 6.99 5.42
C SER A 401 -24.70 5.82 4.46
N VAL A 402 -24.32 6.11 3.20
CA VAL A 402 -23.95 5.08 2.21
C VAL A 402 -22.80 4.20 2.70
N ALA A 403 -21.82 4.78 3.40
CA ALA A 403 -20.72 4.03 4.00
C ALA A 403 -21.21 3.04 5.07
N SER A 404 -22.19 3.46 5.89
CA SER A 404 -22.81 2.62 6.91
C SER A 404 -23.64 1.49 6.30
N ALA A 405 -24.35 1.77 5.20
CA ALA A 405 -25.07 0.78 4.43
C ALA A 405 -24.13 -0.28 3.82
N ASN A 406 -22.97 0.15 3.29
CA ASN A 406 -21.97 -0.74 2.72
C ASN A 406 -21.35 -1.66 3.78
N ALA A 407 -20.99 -1.11 4.95
CA ALA A 407 -20.49 -1.89 6.07
C ALA A 407 -21.55 -2.89 6.56
N ALA A 408 -22.81 -2.47 6.70
CA ALA A 408 -23.90 -3.35 7.10
C ALA A 408 -24.14 -4.49 6.09
N ALA A 409 -24.15 -4.18 4.80
CA ALA A 409 -24.27 -5.17 3.72
C ALA A 409 -23.12 -6.18 3.76
N GLY A 410 -21.90 -5.76 4.06
CA GLY A 410 -20.73 -6.61 4.21
C GLY A 410 -20.88 -7.60 5.37
N VAL A 411 -21.23 -7.10 6.55
CA VAL A 411 -21.45 -7.90 7.77
C VAL A 411 -22.61 -8.87 7.58
N TRP A 412 -23.78 -8.38 7.16
CA TRP A 412 -24.96 -9.21 6.91
C TRP A 412 -24.70 -10.26 5.83
N GLY A 413 -23.95 -9.89 4.80
CA GLY A 413 -23.59 -10.76 3.69
C GLY A 413 -22.74 -11.97 4.08
N ARG A 414 -22.07 -11.94 5.24
CA ARG A 414 -21.37 -13.12 5.78
C ARG A 414 -22.32 -14.16 6.36
N GLN A 415 -23.48 -13.74 6.89
CA GLN A 415 -24.46 -14.64 7.50
C GLN A 415 -25.55 -15.06 6.50
N SER A 416 -26.08 -14.11 5.74
CA SER A 416 -27.24 -14.31 4.86
C SER A 416 -27.26 -13.24 3.78
N TRP A 417 -27.23 -13.67 2.52
CA TRP A 417 -27.31 -12.74 1.39
C TRP A 417 -28.64 -11.98 1.41
N GLN A 418 -29.73 -12.60 1.88
CA GLN A 418 -31.05 -11.96 1.98
C GLN A 418 -31.00 -10.71 2.87
N LYS A 419 -30.25 -10.75 3.97
CA LYS A 419 -30.06 -9.59 4.85
C LYS A 419 -29.21 -8.50 4.20
N ALA A 420 -28.19 -8.87 3.42
CA ALA A 420 -27.41 -7.91 2.65
C ALA A 420 -28.26 -7.21 1.56
N PHE A 421 -29.17 -7.94 0.91
CA PHE A 421 -30.15 -7.35 -0.01
C PHE A 421 -31.22 -6.52 0.69
N GLY A 422 -31.55 -6.85 1.94
CA GLY A 422 -32.44 -6.06 2.80
C GLY A 422 -31.95 -4.62 3.02
N VAL A 423 -30.65 -4.35 2.87
CA VAL A 423 -30.08 -2.99 2.88
C VAL A 423 -30.67 -2.14 1.77
N LEU A 424 -31.01 -2.73 0.61
CA LEU A 424 -31.55 -2.03 -0.54
C LEU A 424 -33.06 -1.77 -0.42
N SER A 425 -33.73 -2.29 0.61
CA SER A 425 -35.16 -2.06 0.75
C SER A 425 -35.43 -0.60 1.18
N PRO A 426 -36.46 0.06 0.61
CA PRO A 426 -36.82 1.43 0.98
C PRO A 426 -37.13 1.59 2.47
N ASP A 427 -37.69 0.52 3.08
CA ASP A 427 -38.09 0.48 4.49
C ASP A 427 -36.91 0.40 5.47
N ALA A 428 -35.73 -0.04 5.04
CA ALA A 428 -34.59 -0.30 5.93
C ALA A 428 -33.75 0.94 6.25
N LEU A 429 -33.59 1.87 5.30
CA LEU A 429 -32.68 3.02 5.44
C LEU A 429 -33.26 4.35 4.94
N GLY A 430 -34.50 4.37 4.46
CA GLY A 430 -35.18 5.56 3.93
C GLY A 430 -34.89 5.82 2.44
N GLU A 431 -35.85 6.41 1.74
CA GLU A 431 -35.81 6.66 0.29
C GLU A 431 -34.69 7.64 -0.16
N ALA A 432 -34.01 8.31 0.79
CA ALA A 432 -33.04 9.37 0.51
C ALA A 432 -31.60 8.89 0.24
N LEU A 433 -31.28 7.61 0.44
CA LEU A 433 -29.92 7.08 0.26
C LEU A 433 -29.61 6.74 -1.20
N GLN A 434 -28.70 7.52 -1.80
CA GLN A 434 -28.16 7.26 -3.13
C GLN A 434 -27.03 6.23 -3.07
N TYR A 435 -27.36 4.95 -3.26
CA TYR A 435 -26.39 3.86 -3.31
C TYR A 435 -25.35 4.05 -4.44
N ASP A 436 -24.12 3.63 -4.19
CA ASP A 436 -23.00 3.76 -5.12
C ASP A 436 -22.57 2.40 -5.68
N VAL A 437 -21.56 2.41 -6.56
CA VAL A 437 -20.98 1.19 -7.16
C VAL A 437 -20.51 0.21 -6.07
N ILE A 438 -20.04 0.72 -4.92
CA ILE A 438 -19.50 -0.08 -3.82
C ILE A 438 -20.64 -0.86 -3.15
N THR A 439 -21.80 -0.24 -2.92
CA THR A 439 -22.98 -0.91 -2.34
C THR A 439 -23.34 -2.16 -3.12
N TYR A 440 -23.46 -2.02 -4.44
CA TYR A 440 -23.80 -3.15 -5.31
C TYR A 440 -22.69 -4.20 -5.34
N ASN A 441 -21.41 -3.80 -5.37
CA ASN A 441 -20.29 -4.74 -5.33
C ASN A 441 -20.27 -5.61 -4.06
N VAL A 442 -20.56 -5.01 -2.90
CA VAL A 442 -20.61 -5.73 -1.61
C VAL A 442 -21.76 -6.73 -1.60
N ILE A 443 -22.94 -6.34 -2.06
CA ILE A 443 -24.13 -7.19 -2.09
C ILE A 443 -23.99 -8.33 -3.10
N THR A 444 -23.48 -8.04 -4.30
CA THR A 444 -23.18 -9.07 -5.31
C THR A 444 -22.15 -10.07 -4.78
N SER A 445 -21.11 -9.60 -4.10
CA SER A 445 -20.10 -10.47 -3.48
C SER A 445 -20.67 -11.31 -2.32
N ALA A 446 -21.63 -10.79 -1.56
CA ALA A 446 -22.31 -11.53 -0.51
C ALA A 446 -23.15 -12.69 -1.10
N ALA A 447 -23.94 -12.42 -2.14
CA ALA A 447 -24.67 -13.45 -2.87
C ALA A 447 -23.74 -14.49 -3.51
N ALA A 448 -22.61 -14.04 -4.09
CA ALA A 448 -21.62 -14.92 -4.68
C ALA A 448 -21.08 -15.96 -3.69
N ARG A 449 -20.76 -15.54 -2.46
CA ARG A 449 -20.22 -16.42 -1.41
C ARG A 449 -21.19 -17.52 -0.99
N GLN A 450 -22.49 -17.28 -1.11
CA GLN A 450 -23.54 -18.22 -0.71
C GLN A 450 -24.11 -19.02 -1.91
N GLY A 451 -23.54 -18.84 -3.11
CA GLY A 451 -23.97 -19.57 -4.32
C GLY A 451 -25.28 -19.07 -4.93
N CYS A 452 -25.80 -17.93 -4.48
CA CYS A 452 -27.08 -17.36 -4.89
C CYS A 452 -26.91 -16.46 -6.13
N TRP A 453 -26.63 -17.11 -7.25
CA TRP A 453 -26.30 -16.44 -8.51
C TRP A 453 -27.46 -15.68 -9.13
N ALA A 454 -28.70 -16.15 -8.94
CA ALA A 454 -29.88 -15.56 -9.55
C ALA A 454 -30.10 -14.14 -9.01
N GLU A 455 -29.87 -13.95 -7.72
CA GLU A 455 -30.02 -12.68 -7.02
C GLU A 455 -28.84 -11.75 -7.29
N ALA A 456 -27.62 -12.30 -7.35
CA ALA A 456 -26.46 -11.55 -7.83
C ALA A 456 -26.70 -10.97 -9.24
N ALA A 457 -27.29 -11.77 -10.16
CA ALA A 457 -27.59 -11.36 -11.53
C ALA A 457 -28.61 -10.21 -11.65
N VAL A 458 -29.43 -9.97 -10.64
CA VAL A 458 -30.39 -8.86 -10.59
C VAL A 458 -29.69 -7.52 -10.29
N CYS A 459 -28.54 -7.53 -9.60
CA CYS A 459 -27.80 -6.31 -9.25
C CYS A 459 -27.35 -5.52 -10.49
N MET A 460 -26.90 -6.20 -11.55
CA MET A 460 -26.37 -5.57 -12.77
C MET A 460 -27.41 -4.76 -13.55
N PRO A 461 -28.61 -5.30 -13.87
CA PRO A 461 -29.72 -4.54 -14.43
C PRO A 461 -30.17 -3.38 -13.53
N GLU A 462 -30.18 -3.57 -12.21
CA GLU A 462 -30.62 -2.55 -11.26
C GLU A 462 -29.64 -1.36 -11.20
N MET A 463 -28.33 -1.61 -11.20
CA MET A 463 -27.30 -0.56 -11.34
C MET A 463 -27.53 0.26 -12.61
N ARG A 464 -27.79 -0.40 -13.74
CA ARG A 464 -28.06 0.28 -15.03
C ARG A 464 -29.34 1.10 -15.00
N ARG A 465 -30.42 0.60 -14.38
CA ARG A 465 -31.67 1.34 -14.20
C ARG A 465 -31.49 2.61 -13.38
N ARG A 466 -30.59 2.57 -12.40
CA ARG A 466 -30.22 3.71 -11.56
C ARG A 466 -29.08 4.57 -12.13
N LEU A 467 -28.70 4.35 -13.39
CA LEU A 467 -27.63 5.07 -14.09
C LEU A 467 -26.24 4.93 -13.44
N ILE A 468 -26.03 3.88 -12.65
CA ILE A 468 -24.74 3.52 -12.04
C ILE A 468 -24.01 2.60 -13.02
N GLN A 469 -22.81 3.01 -13.47
CA GLN A 469 -22.01 2.18 -14.37
C GLN A 469 -21.28 1.08 -13.58
N PRO A 470 -21.50 -0.22 -13.90
CA PRO A 470 -20.73 -1.30 -13.30
C PRO A 470 -19.25 -1.18 -13.68
N ASP A 471 -18.37 -1.37 -12.71
CA ASP A 471 -16.93 -1.37 -12.93
C ASP A 471 -16.38 -2.79 -13.08
N ILE A 472 -15.06 -2.91 -13.22
CA ILE A 472 -14.39 -4.20 -13.33
C ILE A 472 -14.64 -5.06 -12.07
N ILE A 473 -14.79 -4.45 -10.90
CA ILE A 473 -15.05 -5.15 -9.64
C ILE A 473 -16.48 -5.72 -9.65
N SER A 474 -17.47 -4.95 -10.09
CA SER A 474 -18.85 -5.42 -10.28
C SER A 474 -18.89 -6.63 -11.20
N LEU A 475 -18.23 -6.54 -12.35
CA LEU A 475 -18.22 -7.60 -13.36
C LEU A 475 -17.53 -8.87 -12.84
N ASN A 476 -16.41 -8.72 -12.11
CA ASN A 476 -15.73 -9.85 -11.50
C ASN A 476 -16.57 -10.53 -10.41
N ALA A 477 -17.25 -9.76 -9.56
CA ALA A 477 -18.14 -10.30 -8.52
C ALA A 477 -19.33 -11.05 -9.12
N GLN A 478 -19.89 -10.54 -10.22
CA GLN A 478 -20.96 -11.20 -10.96
C GLN A 478 -20.50 -12.54 -11.56
N VAL A 479 -19.31 -12.57 -12.17
CA VAL A 479 -18.75 -13.79 -12.76
C VAL A 479 -18.47 -14.84 -11.68
N ASP A 480 -17.94 -14.44 -10.51
CA ASP A 480 -17.74 -15.33 -9.37
C ASP A 480 -19.06 -15.90 -8.84
N ALA A 481 -20.11 -15.07 -8.75
CA ALA A 481 -21.44 -15.53 -8.35
C ALA A 481 -22.03 -16.56 -9.33
N CYS A 482 -22.02 -16.25 -10.62
CA CYS A 482 -22.52 -17.14 -11.67
C CYS A 482 -21.73 -18.45 -11.73
N ALA A 483 -20.42 -18.40 -11.48
CA ALA A 483 -19.57 -19.59 -11.45
C ALA A 483 -19.92 -20.54 -10.31
N LYS A 484 -20.16 -20.00 -9.12
CA LYS A 484 -20.56 -20.79 -7.94
C LYS A 484 -21.99 -21.32 -8.03
N GLY A 485 -22.84 -20.64 -8.80
CA GLY A 485 -24.25 -21.00 -8.99
C GLY A 485 -24.56 -21.89 -10.19
N THR A 486 -23.57 -22.43 -10.89
CA THR A 486 -23.72 -23.25 -12.11
C THR A 486 -24.38 -22.56 -13.32
N ALA A 487 -24.61 -21.24 -13.25
CA ALA A 487 -25.17 -20.44 -14.34
C ALA A 487 -24.09 -19.97 -15.33
N TRP A 488 -23.53 -20.94 -16.06
CA TRP A 488 -22.42 -20.72 -16.99
C TRP A 488 -22.72 -19.70 -18.08
N SER A 489 -23.95 -19.66 -18.61
CA SER A 489 -24.34 -18.74 -19.67
C SER A 489 -24.31 -17.27 -19.21
N ALA A 490 -24.74 -17.01 -17.97
CA ALA A 490 -24.69 -15.71 -17.34
C ALA A 490 -23.26 -15.30 -16.92
N ALA A 491 -22.42 -16.26 -16.51
CA ALA A 491 -21.00 -16.01 -16.22
C ALA A 491 -20.25 -15.54 -17.49
N LEU A 492 -20.53 -16.18 -18.63
CA LEU A 492 -19.86 -15.86 -19.89
C LEU A 492 -20.34 -14.53 -20.50
N SER A 493 -21.62 -14.18 -20.36
CA SER A 493 -22.14 -12.89 -20.84
C SER A 493 -21.68 -11.70 -19.99
N ALA A 494 -21.35 -11.94 -18.71
CA ALA A 494 -20.85 -10.92 -17.78
C ALA A 494 -19.33 -10.68 -17.88
N LEU A 495 -18.59 -11.46 -18.68
CA LEU A 495 -17.15 -11.27 -18.86
C LEU A 495 -16.86 -9.92 -19.56
N PRO A 496 -16.03 -9.05 -18.97
CA PRO A 496 -15.56 -7.85 -19.67
C PRO A 496 -14.67 -8.24 -20.86
N ALA A 497 -14.51 -7.33 -21.83
CA ALA A 497 -13.65 -7.54 -23.00
C ALA A 497 -12.19 -7.88 -22.66
N ARG A 498 -11.72 -7.48 -21.46
CA ARG A 498 -10.42 -7.85 -20.88
C ARG A 498 -10.63 -8.29 -19.43
N PRO A 499 -10.96 -9.58 -19.18
CA PRO A 499 -11.20 -10.08 -17.83
C PRO A 499 -9.90 -10.22 -17.04
N ALA A 500 -9.98 -9.93 -15.74
CA ALA A 500 -8.92 -10.28 -14.81
C ALA A 500 -8.74 -11.81 -14.78
N PRO A 501 -7.52 -12.32 -14.50
CA PRO A 501 -7.26 -13.77 -14.46
C PRO A 501 -8.26 -14.54 -13.59
N ALA A 502 -8.62 -13.99 -12.43
CA ALA A 502 -9.58 -14.61 -11.51
C ALA A 502 -10.98 -14.75 -12.11
N ALA A 503 -11.52 -13.71 -12.77
CA ALA A 503 -12.83 -13.75 -13.41
C ALA A 503 -12.83 -14.68 -14.63
N PHE A 504 -11.75 -14.69 -15.41
CA PHE A 504 -11.60 -15.62 -16.52
C PHE A 504 -11.60 -17.08 -16.04
N ASN A 505 -10.86 -17.39 -14.98
CA ASN A 505 -10.79 -18.73 -14.39
C ASN A 505 -12.13 -19.14 -13.77
N ALA A 506 -12.85 -18.22 -13.12
CA ALA A 506 -14.19 -18.46 -12.59
C ALA A 506 -15.19 -18.78 -13.71
N ALA A 507 -15.19 -18.03 -14.81
CA ALA A 507 -16.06 -18.29 -15.94
C ALA A 507 -15.74 -19.63 -16.65
N LEU A 508 -14.47 -20.01 -16.75
CA LEU A 508 -14.05 -21.33 -17.23
C LEU A 508 -14.57 -22.45 -16.33
N SER A 509 -14.38 -22.33 -15.02
CA SER A 509 -14.91 -23.29 -14.03
C SER A 509 -16.44 -23.39 -14.11
N ALA A 510 -17.13 -22.27 -14.33
CA ALA A 510 -18.58 -22.25 -14.53
C ALA A 510 -18.99 -23.09 -15.74
N ALA A 511 -18.34 -22.86 -16.90
CA ALA A 511 -18.63 -23.57 -18.15
C ALA A 511 -18.36 -25.08 -18.02
N SER A 512 -17.25 -25.45 -17.39
CA SER A 512 -16.90 -26.85 -17.09
C SER A 512 -17.90 -27.52 -16.15
N ASN A 513 -18.27 -26.87 -15.04
CA ASN A 513 -19.28 -27.37 -14.09
C ASN A 513 -20.68 -27.45 -14.71
N GLY A 514 -20.97 -26.60 -15.70
CA GLY A 514 -22.21 -26.63 -16.48
C GLY A 514 -22.25 -27.72 -17.57
N GLY A 515 -21.24 -28.59 -17.65
CA GLY A 515 -21.13 -29.64 -18.67
C GLY A 515 -20.76 -29.14 -20.07
N GLN A 516 -20.40 -27.86 -20.20
CA GLN A 516 -20.08 -27.20 -21.48
C GLN A 516 -18.57 -27.19 -21.74
N TRP A 517 -17.95 -28.37 -21.70
CA TRP A 517 -16.50 -28.53 -21.86
C TRP A 517 -15.98 -27.99 -23.21
N CYS A 518 -16.76 -28.12 -24.30
CA CYS A 518 -16.43 -27.53 -25.60
C CYS A 518 -16.29 -26.01 -25.55
N LEU A 519 -17.19 -25.33 -24.82
CA LEU A 519 -17.13 -23.88 -24.65
C LEU A 519 -15.94 -23.50 -23.77
N ALA A 520 -15.71 -24.21 -22.66
CA ALA A 520 -14.55 -23.97 -21.79
C ALA A 520 -13.21 -24.04 -22.58
N LEU A 521 -13.07 -25.02 -23.48
CA LEU A 521 -11.91 -25.14 -24.38
C LEU A 521 -11.79 -24.00 -25.39
N ALA A 522 -12.89 -23.62 -26.02
CA ALA A 522 -12.91 -22.49 -26.94
C ALA A 522 -12.52 -21.19 -26.23
N PHE A 523 -12.94 -21.01 -24.98
CA PHE A 523 -12.53 -19.88 -24.15
C PHE A 523 -11.05 -19.94 -23.75
N LEU A 524 -10.54 -21.10 -23.33
CA LEU A 524 -9.12 -21.31 -23.06
C LEU A 524 -8.24 -20.96 -24.27
N ALA A 525 -8.67 -21.35 -25.48
CA ALA A 525 -7.97 -21.07 -26.73
C ALA A 525 -7.88 -19.58 -27.07
N ARG A 526 -8.83 -18.75 -26.59
CA ARG A 526 -8.82 -17.29 -26.81
C ARG A 526 -7.82 -16.55 -25.91
N ARG A 527 -7.22 -17.22 -24.92
CA ARG A 527 -6.21 -16.63 -24.03
C ARG A 527 -4.83 -17.28 -24.23
N PRO A 528 -3.89 -16.62 -24.92
CA PRO A 528 -2.57 -17.19 -25.18
C PRO A 528 -1.74 -17.45 -23.90
N PHE A 529 -2.04 -16.76 -22.79
CA PHE A 529 -1.35 -16.86 -21.49
C PHE A 529 -2.27 -17.34 -20.36
N ALA A 530 -2.82 -18.54 -20.49
CA ALA A 530 -3.60 -19.20 -19.44
C ALA A 530 -2.68 -19.81 -18.36
N ASP A 531 -3.08 -19.72 -17.08
CA ASP A 531 -2.34 -20.28 -15.93
C ASP A 531 -2.77 -21.72 -15.61
N VAL A 532 -2.09 -22.39 -14.67
CA VAL A 532 -2.41 -23.77 -14.25
C VAL A 532 -3.87 -23.91 -13.83
N VAL A 533 -4.45 -22.87 -13.20
CA VAL A 533 -5.83 -22.88 -12.71
C VAL A 533 -6.82 -22.92 -13.87
N ALA A 534 -6.59 -22.17 -14.94
CA ALA A 534 -7.39 -22.20 -16.16
C ALA A 534 -7.34 -23.57 -16.85
N PHE A 535 -6.17 -24.20 -16.93
CA PHE A 535 -6.01 -25.55 -17.49
C PHE A 535 -6.71 -26.61 -16.63
N ASN A 536 -6.61 -26.52 -15.30
CA ASN A 536 -7.30 -27.42 -14.39
C ASN A 536 -8.83 -27.27 -14.49
N ALA A 537 -9.33 -26.03 -14.60
CA ALA A 537 -10.74 -25.74 -14.77
C ALA A 537 -11.27 -26.31 -16.10
N ALA A 538 -10.54 -26.16 -17.21
CA ALA A 538 -10.92 -26.69 -18.51
C ALA A 538 -10.83 -28.23 -18.60
N ALA A 539 -9.95 -28.85 -17.82
CA ALA A 539 -9.86 -30.30 -17.71
C ALA A 539 -11.02 -30.92 -16.91
N LEU A 540 -11.63 -30.14 -16.02
CA LEU A 540 -12.79 -30.57 -15.23
C LEU A 540 -14.00 -30.80 -16.15
N GLY A 541 -14.56 -32.01 -16.15
CA GLY A 541 -15.73 -32.35 -16.99
C GLY A 541 -15.45 -32.56 -18.49
N ALA A 542 -14.19 -32.46 -18.93
CA ALA A 542 -13.79 -32.86 -20.29
C ALA A 542 -13.63 -34.39 -20.37
N PRO A 543 -13.75 -35.01 -21.56
CA PRO A 543 -13.43 -36.43 -21.75
C PRO A 543 -11.99 -36.73 -21.32
N TRP A 544 -11.75 -37.89 -20.70
CA TRP A 544 -10.44 -38.25 -20.12
C TRP A 544 -9.25 -38.08 -21.08
N ALA A 545 -9.40 -38.48 -22.34
CA ALA A 545 -8.38 -38.31 -23.38
C ALA A 545 -8.01 -36.84 -23.64
N LEU A 546 -8.98 -35.94 -23.50
CA LEU A 546 -8.82 -34.50 -23.71
C LEU A 546 -8.26 -33.81 -22.47
N ALA A 547 -8.73 -34.21 -21.27
CA ALA A 547 -8.19 -33.74 -20.00
C ALA A 547 -6.69 -34.07 -19.87
N THR A 548 -6.27 -35.28 -20.26
CA THR A 548 -4.85 -35.66 -20.26
C THR A 548 -4.03 -34.91 -21.31
N ALA A 549 -4.59 -34.62 -22.48
CA ALA A 549 -3.94 -33.79 -23.49
C ALA A 549 -3.76 -32.33 -23.03
N LEU A 550 -4.76 -31.76 -22.33
CA LEU A 550 -4.68 -30.41 -21.75
C LEU A 550 -3.58 -30.30 -20.70
N LEU A 551 -3.46 -31.29 -19.79
CA LEU A 551 -2.43 -31.28 -18.76
C LEU A 551 -1.02 -31.49 -19.33
N ARG A 552 -0.87 -32.29 -20.41
CA ARG A 552 0.38 -32.38 -21.16
C ARG A 552 0.75 -31.06 -21.83
N SER A 553 -0.24 -30.35 -22.38
CA SER A 553 -0.04 -29.00 -22.94
C SER A 553 0.40 -28.00 -21.87
N ALA A 554 -0.22 -28.02 -20.68
CA ALA A 554 0.21 -27.20 -19.54
C ALA A 554 1.66 -27.51 -19.11
N SER A 555 2.01 -28.79 -19.00
CA SER A 555 3.37 -29.24 -18.67
C SER A 555 4.39 -28.80 -19.72
N SER A 556 4.06 -28.87 -21.02
CA SER A 556 4.92 -28.40 -22.11
C SER A 556 5.18 -26.88 -22.08
N ARG A 557 4.30 -26.12 -21.41
CA ARG A 557 4.43 -24.67 -21.19
C ARG A 557 5.17 -24.33 -19.89
N SER A 558 5.83 -25.30 -19.25
CA SER A 558 6.51 -25.15 -17.95
C SER A 558 5.58 -24.69 -16.81
N LEU A 559 4.27 -24.95 -16.93
CA LEU A 559 3.31 -24.67 -15.87
C LEU A 559 3.37 -25.83 -14.86
N GLY A 560 3.72 -25.52 -13.61
CA GLY A 560 3.86 -26.52 -12.54
C GLY A 560 2.53 -27.22 -12.24
N LEU A 561 2.39 -28.46 -12.69
CA LEU A 561 1.23 -29.30 -12.37
C LEU A 561 1.19 -29.56 -10.86
N THR A 562 0.02 -29.38 -10.26
CA THR A 562 -0.18 -29.57 -8.83
C THR A 562 -1.00 -30.84 -8.56
N THR A 563 -1.11 -31.25 -7.30
CA THR A 563 -2.04 -32.32 -6.87
C THR A 563 -3.47 -32.05 -7.36
N ILE A 564 -3.88 -30.78 -7.45
CA ILE A 564 -5.18 -30.37 -7.99
C ILE A 564 -5.29 -30.74 -9.48
N SER A 565 -4.24 -30.58 -10.27
CA SER A 565 -4.23 -30.95 -11.70
C SER A 565 -4.49 -32.45 -11.91
N ILE A 566 -3.89 -33.30 -11.06
CA ILE A 566 -4.07 -34.75 -11.11
C ILE A 566 -5.52 -35.10 -10.73
N ASN A 567 -6.04 -34.51 -9.65
CA ASN A 567 -7.41 -34.73 -9.21
C ASN A 567 -8.44 -34.30 -10.27
N SER A 568 -8.24 -33.16 -10.94
CA SER A 568 -9.11 -32.68 -12.02
C SER A 568 -9.20 -33.66 -13.20
N SER A 569 -8.09 -34.34 -13.53
CA SER A 569 -8.09 -35.39 -14.57
C SER A 569 -8.78 -36.69 -14.15
N SER A 570 -8.73 -37.02 -12.86
CA SER A 570 -9.40 -38.21 -12.32
C SER A 570 -10.92 -38.05 -12.21
N SER A 571 -11.40 -36.81 -12.11
CA SER A 571 -12.83 -36.45 -12.16
C SER A 571 -13.39 -36.29 -13.59
N ALA A 572 -12.58 -36.50 -14.62
CA ALA A 572 -13.03 -36.51 -16.01
C ALA A 572 -13.99 -37.68 -16.25
N SER A 573 -15.12 -37.43 -16.91
CA SER A 573 -16.07 -38.48 -17.26
C SER A 573 -15.41 -39.48 -18.21
N ALA A 574 -15.53 -40.77 -17.88
CA ALA A 574 -15.10 -41.88 -18.73
C ALA A 574 -15.81 -41.86 -20.09
#